data_AF-A0A3N4UW88-F1
#
_entry.id   AF-A0A3N4UW88-F1
#
_cell.length_a   1.000
_cell.length_b   1.000
_cell.length_c   1.000
_cell.angle_alpha   90.00
_cell.angle_beta   90.00
_cell.angle_gamma   90.00
#
_symmetry.space_group_name_H-M   'P 1'
#
loop_
_entity.id
_entity.type
_entity.pdbx_description
1 polymer ?
#
loop_
_entity_poly.entity_id
_entity_poly.type
_entity_poly.pdbx_seq_one_letter_code
_entity_poly.pdbx_strand_id
1 'polypeptide(L)'
;MPRETLDYDEALDPGGLIRESYRIENIQIPEARSIFLDWAIKIGPEMRADIAIRRLLGLYEQGPDDQHPMTLVLREGLGSLLGPEGRRGGSRARRGS
;
A
#
# COMPACT_ATOMS: atom_id res chain seq x y z
N MET A 1 -5.47 -32.68 -7.16
CA MET A 1 -5.11 -31.77 -6.05
C MET A 1 -5.92 -30.50 -6.23
N PRO A 2 -6.86 -30.14 -5.33
CA PRO A 2 -7.48 -28.83 -5.43
C PRO A 2 -6.39 -27.80 -5.08
N ARG A 3 -6.16 -26.83 -5.97
CA ARG A 3 -5.40 -25.63 -5.65
C ARG A 3 -6.27 -24.85 -4.66
N GLU A 4 -6.07 -25.06 -3.37
CA GLU A 4 -6.62 -24.15 -2.36
C GLU A 4 -6.18 -22.74 -2.71
N THR A 5 -7.18 -21.89 -2.91
CA THR A 5 -7.09 -20.55 -3.45
C THR A 5 -6.19 -19.69 -2.57
N LEU A 6 -4.97 -19.42 -3.04
CA LEU A 6 -4.09 -18.32 -2.59
C LEU A 6 -4.69 -16.94 -2.95
N ASP A 7 -6.02 -16.81 -3.10
CA ASP A 7 -6.59 -15.76 -3.95
C ASP A 7 -6.88 -14.44 -3.24
N TYR A 8 -6.91 -14.40 -1.91
CA TYR A 8 -7.19 -13.16 -1.17
C TYR A 8 -6.96 -13.36 0.33
N ASP A 9 -5.88 -12.78 0.86
CA ASP A 9 -5.71 -12.65 2.31
C ASP A 9 -6.37 -11.34 2.75
N GLU A 10 -7.57 -11.43 3.32
CA GLU A 10 -8.34 -10.28 3.77
C GLU A 10 -7.61 -9.48 4.86
N ALA A 11 -6.75 -10.11 5.65
CA ALA A 11 -5.93 -9.41 6.64
C ALA A 11 -4.82 -8.57 5.98
N LEU A 12 -4.38 -8.96 4.78
CA LEU A 12 -3.35 -8.25 4.01
C LEU A 12 -3.93 -7.08 3.23
N ASP A 13 -5.10 -7.27 2.61
CA ASP A 13 -5.78 -6.27 1.78
C ASP A 13 -7.27 -6.18 2.14
N PRO A 14 -7.64 -5.57 3.28
CA PRO A 14 -9.02 -5.50 3.72
C PRO A 14 -9.91 -4.74 2.71
N GLY A 15 -10.86 -5.47 2.14
CA GLY A 15 -11.76 -4.98 1.09
C GLY A 15 -11.14 -4.95 -0.32
N GLY A 16 -9.98 -5.58 -0.54
CA GLY A 16 -9.38 -5.74 -1.86
C GLY A 16 -8.91 -4.44 -2.51
N LEU A 17 -8.64 -3.40 -1.73
CA LEU A 17 -8.31 -2.08 -2.25
C LEU A 17 -7.05 -2.10 -3.13
N ILE A 18 -6.00 -2.77 -2.65
CA ILE A 18 -4.75 -2.87 -3.39
C ILE A 18 -4.95 -3.74 -4.62
N ARG A 19 -5.60 -4.90 -4.49
CA ARG A 19 -5.94 -5.80 -5.60
C ARG A 19 -6.68 -5.07 -6.72
N GLU A 20 -7.73 -4.33 -6.36
CA GLU A 20 -8.57 -3.62 -7.32
C GLU A 20 -7.78 -2.51 -8.02
N SER A 21 -6.85 -1.85 -7.33
CA SER A 21 -6.04 -0.79 -7.95
C SER A 21 -5.19 -1.28 -9.14
N TYR A 22 -4.73 -2.54 -9.13
CA TYR A 22 -4.02 -3.16 -10.26
C TYR A 22 -4.92 -3.48 -11.45
N ARG A 23 -6.24 -3.44 -11.27
CA ARG A 23 -7.24 -3.68 -12.31
C ARG A 23 -7.81 -2.39 -12.89
N ILE A 24 -7.55 -1.24 -12.26
CA ILE A 24 -8.00 0.05 -12.76
C ILE A 24 -7.10 0.44 -13.94
N GLU A 25 -7.69 0.43 -15.14
CA GLU A 25 -7.01 0.90 -16.34
C GLU A 25 -6.63 2.38 -16.20
N ASN A 26 -5.39 2.71 -16.60
CA ASN A 26 -4.86 4.07 -16.57
C ASN A 26 -4.97 4.77 -15.20
N ILE A 27 -4.95 4.04 -14.09
CA ILE A 27 -4.81 4.64 -12.75
C ILE A 27 -3.60 5.56 -12.72
N GLN A 28 -3.74 6.77 -12.17
CA GLN A 28 -2.59 7.65 -11.99
C GLN A 28 -2.05 7.58 -10.56
N ILE A 29 -0.83 8.07 -10.39
CA ILE A 29 -0.11 8.07 -9.11
C ILE A 29 -0.91 8.75 -7.96
N PRO A 30 -1.62 9.89 -8.16
CA PRO A 30 -2.45 10.48 -7.12
C PRO A 30 -3.61 9.59 -6.65
N GLU A 31 -4.31 8.92 -7.57
CA GLU A 31 -5.36 7.96 -7.25
C GLU A 31 -4.80 6.74 -6.51
N ALA A 32 -3.67 6.19 -6.97
CA ALA A 32 -3.01 5.08 -6.30
C ALA A 32 -2.62 5.43 -4.85
N ARG A 33 -2.12 6.65 -4.61
CA ARG A 33 -1.83 7.12 -3.24
C ARG A 33 -3.07 7.24 -2.37
N SER A 34 -4.19 7.70 -2.93
CA SER A 34 -5.46 7.79 -2.19
C SER A 34 -5.94 6.40 -1.75
N ILE A 35 -5.92 5.44 -2.67
CA ILE A 35 -6.28 4.04 -2.37
C ILE A 35 -5.34 3.42 -1.33
N PHE A 36 -4.03 3.66 -1.46
CA PHE A 36 -3.04 3.18 -0.49
C PHE A 36 -3.28 3.75 0.91
N LEU A 37 -3.65 5.03 1.04
CA LEU A 37 -3.96 5.63 2.33
C LEU A 37 -5.21 5.00 2.97
N ASP A 38 -6.26 4.79 2.18
CA ASP A 38 -7.48 4.12 2.64
C ASP A 38 -7.20 2.68 3.09
N TRP A 39 -6.34 1.97 2.37
CA TRP A 39 -5.84 0.66 2.76
C TRP A 39 -5.07 0.69 4.08
N ALA A 40 -4.13 1.64 4.24
CA ALA A 40 -3.32 1.77 5.44
C ALA A 40 -4.16 2.04 6.71
N ILE A 41 -5.30 2.74 6.55
CA ILE A 41 -6.26 2.95 7.64
C ILE A 41 -6.97 1.64 8.03
N LYS A 42 -7.24 0.76 7.06
CA LYS A 42 -8.03 -0.47 7.26
C LYS A 42 -7.26 -1.66 7.82
N ILE A 43 -5.96 -1.79 7.56
CA ILE A 43 -5.17 -2.94 8.07
C ILE A 43 -5.07 -2.99 9.60
N GLY A 44 -5.38 -1.88 10.28
CA GLY A 44 -5.41 -1.80 11.73
C GLY A 44 -4.03 -1.95 12.40
N PRO A 45 -3.95 -1.83 13.74
CA PRO A 45 -2.67 -1.86 14.46
C PRO A 45 -2.06 -3.26 14.60
N GLU A 46 -2.86 -4.32 14.44
CA GLU A 46 -2.41 -5.71 14.58
C GLU A 46 -1.49 -6.16 13.43
N MET A 47 -1.64 -5.53 12.26
CA MET A 47 -0.82 -5.83 11.08
C MET A 47 0.32 -4.82 10.96
N ARG A 48 1.54 -5.34 10.86
CA ARG A 48 2.71 -4.52 10.53
C ARG A 48 2.67 -4.08 9.08
N ALA A 49 2.50 -2.78 8.85
CA ALA A 49 2.41 -2.20 7.51
C ALA A 49 3.61 -2.57 6.61
N ASP A 50 4.84 -2.61 7.16
CA ASP A 50 6.03 -2.98 6.39
C ASP A 50 6.00 -4.43 5.91
N ILE A 51 5.47 -5.35 6.73
CA ILE A 51 5.29 -6.75 6.37
C ILE A 51 4.18 -6.91 5.34
N ALA A 52 3.07 -6.18 5.52
CA ALA A 52 1.95 -6.21 4.59
C ALA A 52 2.36 -5.70 3.19
N ILE A 53 3.04 -4.56 3.13
CA ILE A 53 3.54 -3.99 1.86
C ILE A 53 4.49 -4.96 1.15
N ARG A 54 5.43 -5.60 1.86
CA ARG A 54 6.35 -6.58 1.27
C ARG A 54 5.62 -7.77 0.66
N ARG A 55 4.59 -8.28 1.34
CA ARG A 55 3.76 -9.37 0.82
C ARG A 55 2.95 -8.93 -0.40
N LEU A 56 2.34 -7.74 -0.37
CA LEU A 56 1.60 -7.18 -1.50
C LEU A 56 2.51 -6.98 -2.72
N LEU A 57 3.72 -6.46 -2.54
CA LEU A 57 4.73 -6.36 -3.60
C LEU A 57 5.03 -7.75 -4.16
N GLY A 58 5.30 -8.75 -3.32
CA GLY A 58 5.56 -10.12 -3.77
C GLY A 58 4.41 -10.79 -4.52
N LEU A 59 3.16 -10.33 -4.33
CA LEU A 59 1.99 -10.85 -5.03
C LEU A 59 1.73 -10.16 -6.38
N TYR A 60 1.92 -8.85 -6.45
CA TYR A 60 1.46 -8.04 -7.58
C TYR A 60 2.58 -7.47 -8.46
N GLU A 61 3.78 -7.28 -7.92
CA GLU A 61 4.91 -6.76 -8.70
C GLU A 61 5.30 -7.77 -9.79
N GLN A 62 5.34 -7.31 -11.04
CA GLN A 62 5.69 -8.17 -12.18
C GLN A 62 7.20 -8.22 -12.47
N GLY A 63 8.00 -7.48 -11.71
CA GLY A 63 9.46 -7.48 -11.79
C GLY A 63 10.11 -6.16 -11.35
N PRO A 64 11.46 -6.07 -11.44
CA PRO A 64 12.20 -4.87 -11.03
C PRO A 64 11.77 -3.60 -11.79
N ASP A 65 11.48 -3.74 -13.08
CA ASP A 65 11.10 -2.63 -13.98
C ASP A 65 9.59 -2.35 -13.99
N ASP A 66 8.83 -2.97 -13.08
CA ASP A 66 7.41 -2.69 -12.94
C ASP A 66 7.19 -1.22 -12.54
N GLN A 67 6.41 -0.52 -13.37
CA GLN A 67 6.08 0.90 -13.24
C GLN A 67 4.59 1.11 -12.96
N HIS A 68 3.85 0.06 -12.61
CA HIS A 68 2.46 0.21 -12.22
C HIS A 68 2.35 1.22 -11.05
N PRO A 69 1.46 2.21 -11.11
CA PRO A 69 1.39 3.28 -10.10
C PRO A 69 1.23 2.77 -8.66
N MET A 70 0.47 1.68 -8.45
CA MET A 70 0.36 1.07 -7.13
C MET A 70 1.68 0.40 -6.68
N THR A 71 2.42 -0.25 -7.59
CA THR A 71 3.74 -0.84 -7.27
C THR A 71 4.70 0.26 -6.79
N LEU A 72 4.72 1.40 -7.48
CA LEU A 72 5.56 2.54 -7.13
C LEU A 72 5.19 3.12 -5.75
N VAL A 73 3.91 3.28 -5.47
CA VAL A 73 3.41 3.76 -4.16
C VAL A 73 3.75 2.78 -3.03
N LEU A 74 3.60 1.47 -3.25
CA LEU A 74 3.97 0.45 -2.27
C LEU A 74 5.48 0.49 -1.97
N ARG A 75 6.33 0.60 -3.00
CA ARG A 75 7.79 0.75 -2.83
C ARG A 75 8.14 2.03 -2.05
N GLU A 76 7.51 3.15 -2.36
CA GLU A 76 7.70 4.43 -1.65
C GLU A 76 7.25 4.34 -0.18
N GLY A 77 6.10 3.74 0.08
CA GLY A 77 5.57 3.50 1.42
C GLY A 77 6.50 2.62 2.25
N LEU A 78 7.03 1.54 1.66
CA LEU A 78 8.01 0.67 2.32
C LEU A 78 9.31 1.42 2.65
N GLY A 79 9.81 2.21 1.70
CA GLY A 79 11.00 3.05 1.91
C GLY A 79 10.81 4.07 3.03
N SER A 80 9.63 4.68 3.13
CA SER A 80 9.30 5.65 4.17
C SER A 80 9.21 5.03 5.56
N LEU A 81 8.75 3.78 5.66
CA LEU A 81 8.68 3.04 6.93
C LEU A 81 10.04 2.53 7.40
N LEU A 82 10.96 2.21 6.49
CA LEU A 82 12.29 1.68 6.79
C LEU A 82 13.38 2.75 6.87
N GLY A 83 13.12 3.96 6.34
CA GLY A 83 14.01 5.11 6.46
C GLY A 83 14.16 5.56 7.91
N PRO A 84 15.14 6.44 8.21
CA PRO A 84 15.34 6.94 9.57
C PRO A 84 14.03 7.53 10.10
N GLU A 85 13.59 7.07 11.28
CA GLU A 85 12.28 7.29 11.95
C GLU A 85 11.94 8.77 12.30
N GLY A 86 12.29 9.72 11.45
CA GLY A 86 12.45 11.13 11.80
C GLY A 86 11.64 12.09 10.95
N ARG A 87 10.34 11.84 10.68
CA ARG A 87 9.37 12.91 10.37
C ARG A 87 7.97 12.62 10.93
N ARG A 88 7.88 12.51 12.26
CA ARG A 88 6.69 12.93 13.00
C ARG A 88 6.88 14.38 13.45
N GLY A 89 6.33 15.33 12.70
CA GLY A 89 6.28 16.75 13.09
C GLY A 89 6.04 17.66 11.87
N GLY A 90 4.91 18.33 11.68
CA GLY A 90 3.74 18.39 12.54
C GLY A 90 2.50 18.83 11.77
N SER A 91 1.40 18.15 12.07
CA SER A 91 0.05 18.71 11.96
C SER A 91 -0.07 19.87 12.96
N ARG A 92 0.41 21.05 12.59
CA ARG A 92 0.19 22.30 13.35
C ARG A 92 0.34 23.55 12.47
N ALA A 93 -0.39 23.59 11.36
CA ALA A 93 -0.71 24.84 10.66
C ALA A 93 -2.22 25.11 10.73
N ARG A 94 -2.78 25.10 11.95
CA ARG A 94 -4.09 25.68 12.24
C ARG A 94 -4.02 26.46 13.55
N ARG A 95 -3.75 27.76 13.41
CA ARG A 95 -4.25 28.94 14.16
C ARG A 95 -3.19 30.04 14.09
N GLY A 96 -3.52 31.14 13.42
CA GLY A 96 -2.74 32.37 13.52
C GLY A 96 -2.79 33.27 12.28
N SER A 97 -3.97 33.72 11.88
CA SER A 97 -4.19 35.05 11.30
C SER A 97 -5.58 35.50 11.71
#